data_AF-A0A967RH93-F1
#
_entry.id   AF-A0A967RH93-F1
#
_cell.length_a   1.000
_cell.length_b   1.000
_cell.length_c   1.000
_cell.angle_alpha   90.00
_cell.angle_beta   90.00
_cell.angle_gamma   90.00
#
_symmetry.space_group_name_H-M   'P 1'
#
loop_
_entity.id
_entity.type
_entity.pdbx_description
1 polymer ?
#
loop_
_entity_poly.entity_id
_entity_poly.type
_entity_poly.pdbx_seq_one_letter_code
_entity_poly.pdbx_strand_id
1 'polypeptide(L)'
;DGTIVAKQAEVVIDNGAYNSHGPAVMAYHNVMFSTLYRVKNIKYHGQLVYTNKNWGGACRGYGDPQATFAQEVMLDMIAEALDMDPIDLRLKNANIPDEVTANAVKITSCGLKECLTEAREASGWIAKKADRKKYRGLGVAAMIYTGGGSIGSGFNYSGATMQMNADGTFHLLMGAVDIGQGSNTILSQMAAEIMAVEPETISLTTADTDTTFPCMGTFGSRVTFCAGSAVTEAAKGLKQQLLENAAEMLEANPNDLEMRDKTVFVKGSPDKAVTYAEIGAASFYKNKKPLVAHGYYNGPEDVSPEFDPATYYGYPAPAMVFGTHLAEVEVDPATGKVEVLNFTAAHDLGRAINPLLVEG
;
A
#
# COMPACT_ATOMS: atom_id res chain seq x y z
N ASP A 1 2.87 -34.08 2.54
CA ASP A 1 1.75 -33.48 3.32
C ASP A 1 1.39 -32.05 2.86
N GLY A 2 1.98 -31.54 1.78
CA GLY A 2 1.72 -30.19 1.26
C GLY A 2 2.66 -29.10 1.79
N THR A 3 3.60 -29.39 2.71
CA THR A 3 4.56 -28.37 3.18
C THR A 3 5.61 -28.07 2.12
N ILE A 4 5.79 -26.80 1.75
CA ILE A 4 6.82 -26.38 0.79
C ILE A 4 8.20 -26.41 1.47
N VAL A 5 9.11 -27.17 0.88
CA VAL A 5 10.48 -27.35 1.42
C VAL A 5 11.52 -26.49 0.73
N ALA A 6 11.34 -26.23 -0.57
CA ALA A 6 12.22 -25.41 -1.39
C ALA A 6 11.48 -24.81 -2.59
N LYS A 7 11.96 -23.68 -3.09
CA LYS A 7 11.56 -23.09 -4.38
C LYS A 7 12.78 -22.88 -5.26
N GLN A 8 12.66 -23.16 -6.57
CA GLN A 8 13.68 -22.82 -7.56
C GLN A 8 13.02 -22.12 -8.75
N ALA A 9 13.66 -21.06 -9.25
CA ALA A 9 13.25 -20.38 -10.48
C ALA A 9 14.44 -20.13 -11.40
N GLU A 10 14.21 -20.33 -12.71
CA GLU A 10 15.06 -19.88 -13.79
C GLU A 10 14.24 -18.92 -14.66
N VAL A 11 14.68 -17.67 -14.74
CA VAL A 11 13.89 -16.58 -15.31
C VAL A 11 14.70 -15.89 -16.39
N VAL A 12 14.14 -15.78 -17.58
CA VAL A 12 14.72 -15.01 -18.69
C VAL A 12 13.75 -13.90 -19.06
N ILE A 13 14.20 -12.64 -18.96
CA ILE A 13 13.40 -11.47 -19.33
C ILE A 13 13.99 -10.84 -20.58
N ASP A 14 13.17 -10.73 -21.63
CA ASP A 14 13.43 -9.88 -22.78
C ASP A 14 13.30 -8.42 -22.36
N ASN A 15 14.42 -7.70 -22.29
CA ASN A 15 14.48 -6.33 -21.78
C ASN A 15 14.41 -5.26 -22.89
N GLY A 16 14.38 -5.68 -24.16
CA GLY A 16 14.54 -4.80 -25.31
C GLY A 16 15.93 -4.15 -25.39
N ALA A 17 16.03 -3.02 -26.10
CA ALA A 17 17.31 -2.47 -26.55
C ALA A 17 18.11 -1.71 -25.48
N TYR A 18 17.48 -1.29 -24.38
CA TYR A 18 18.10 -0.46 -23.34
C TYR A 18 17.77 -1.00 -21.94
N ASN A 19 18.68 -0.77 -20.99
CA ASN A 19 18.55 -1.38 -19.66
C ASN A 19 17.29 -0.89 -18.92
N SER A 20 17.04 0.42 -18.99
CA SER A 20 15.93 1.10 -18.29
C SER A 20 15.76 0.56 -16.86
N HIS A 21 14.55 0.13 -16.50
CA HIS A 21 14.20 -0.43 -15.20
C HIS A 21 14.40 -1.96 -15.10
N GLY A 22 14.95 -2.62 -16.12
CA GLY A 22 15.07 -4.08 -16.21
C GLY A 22 15.69 -4.77 -14.98
N PRO A 23 16.83 -4.29 -14.43
CA PRO A 23 17.43 -4.88 -13.24
C PRO A 23 16.50 -4.80 -12.01
N ALA A 24 15.78 -3.70 -11.85
CA ALA A 24 14.84 -3.52 -10.75
C ALA A 24 13.57 -4.36 -10.94
N VAL A 25 13.10 -4.56 -12.18
CA VAL A 25 11.99 -5.49 -12.47
C VAL A 25 12.38 -6.93 -12.13
N MET A 26 13.59 -7.36 -12.50
CA MET A 26 14.12 -8.68 -12.12
C MET A 26 14.27 -8.83 -10.60
N ALA A 27 14.69 -7.77 -9.91
CA ALA A 27 14.79 -7.74 -8.46
C ALA A 27 13.43 -7.93 -7.77
N TYR A 28 12.42 -7.16 -8.19
CA TYR A 28 11.06 -7.30 -7.67
C TYR A 28 10.49 -8.69 -7.95
N HIS A 29 10.73 -9.24 -9.14
CA HIS A 29 10.35 -10.61 -9.46
C HIS A 29 10.95 -11.62 -8.46
N ASN A 30 12.26 -11.53 -8.19
CA ASN A 30 12.93 -12.39 -7.20
C ASN A 30 12.31 -12.23 -5.80
N VAL A 31 12.12 -10.99 -5.33
CA VAL A 31 11.56 -10.71 -4.01
C VAL A 31 10.16 -11.31 -3.89
N MET A 32 9.25 -11.04 -4.84
CA MET A 32 7.88 -11.55 -4.75
C MET A 32 7.80 -13.07 -4.87
N PHE A 33 8.55 -13.65 -5.82
CA PHE A 33 8.69 -15.11 -5.94
C PHE A 33 9.18 -15.73 -4.63
N SER A 34 10.11 -15.07 -3.94
CA SER A 34 10.69 -15.59 -2.72
C SER A 34 9.74 -15.48 -1.53
N THR A 35 8.94 -14.42 -1.47
CA THR A 35 8.24 -14.00 -0.26
C THR A 35 6.79 -14.47 -0.16
N LEU A 36 6.05 -14.71 -1.25
CA LEU A 36 4.59 -14.97 -1.19
C LEU A 36 4.15 -16.10 -0.23
N TYR A 37 4.89 -17.21 -0.18
CA TYR A 37 4.64 -18.31 0.75
C TYR A 37 5.89 -18.64 1.55
N ARG A 38 5.66 -19.09 2.79
CA ARG A 38 6.70 -19.48 3.73
C ARG A 38 7.49 -20.67 3.20
N VAL A 39 8.78 -20.47 3.02
CA VAL A 39 9.74 -21.51 2.63
C VAL A 39 11.10 -21.21 3.25
N LYS A 40 11.91 -22.24 3.50
CA LYS A 40 13.27 -22.07 4.05
C LYS A 40 14.36 -21.97 2.98
N ASN A 41 14.19 -22.63 1.85
CA ASN A 41 15.25 -22.79 0.84
C ASN A 41 14.80 -22.22 -0.49
N ILE A 42 15.58 -21.31 -1.07
CA ILE A 42 15.28 -20.68 -2.34
C ILE A 42 16.54 -20.68 -3.22
N LYS A 43 16.35 -21.00 -4.50
CA LYS A 43 17.36 -20.78 -5.53
C LYS A 43 16.74 -19.98 -6.67
N TYR A 44 17.31 -18.81 -6.97
CA TYR A 44 16.83 -17.95 -8.04
C TYR A 44 17.96 -17.68 -9.03
N HIS A 45 17.69 -17.89 -10.32
CA HIS A 45 18.59 -17.51 -11.40
C HIS A 45 17.83 -16.66 -12.41
N GLY A 46 18.19 -15.38 -12.50
CA GLY A 46 17.58 -14.41 -13.41
C GLY A 46 18.56 -13.95 -14.49
N GLN A 47 18.11 -13.94 -15.74
CA GLN A 47 18.85 -13.41 -16.88
C GLN A 47 18.05 -12.32 -17.57
N LEU A 48 18.63 -11.13 -17.64
CA LEU A 48 18.08 -10.00 -18.37
C LEU A 48 18.77 -9.94 -19.73
N VAL A 49 18.00 -10.05 -20.81
CA VAL A 49 18.53 -10.21 -22.17
C VAL A 49 18.19 -8.98 -23.01
N TYR A 50 19.21 -8.37 -23.61
CA TYR A 50 19.01 -7.33 -24.62
C TYR A 50 18.47 -7.93 -25.90
N THR A 51 17.48 -7.27 -26.49
CA THR A 51 16.94 -7.62 -27.82
C THR A 51 16.73 -6.36 -28.65
N ASN A 52 16.58 -6.51 -29.97
CA ASN A 52 16.28 -5.39 -30.87
C ASN A 52 14.79 -4.98 -30.84
N LYS A 53 14.19 -4.95 -29.65
CA LYS A 53 12.81 -4.51 -29.40
C LYS A 53 12.82 -3.24 -28.55
N ASN A 54 11.65 -2.61 -28.41
CA ASN A 54 11.46 -1.54 -27.44
C ASN A 54 11.83 -2.02 -26.04
N TRP A 55 12.50 -1.17 -25.26
CA TRP A 55 12.92 -1.53 -23.91
C TRP A 55 11.73 -1.66 -22.97
N GLY A 56 11.82 -2.60 -22.04
CA GLY A 56 10.85 -2.77 -20.96
C GLY A 56 10.97 -1.68 -19.90
N GLY A 57 9.99 -1.60 -19.01
CA GLY A 57 9.97 -0.60 -17.94
C GLY A 57 8.95 -0.90 -16.87
N ALA A 58 8.56 0.14 -16.12
CA ALA A 58 7.53 0.00 -15.10
C ALA A 58 6.15 -0.27 -15.73
N CYS A 59 5.52 -1.36 -15.30
CA CYS A 59 4.09 -1.63 -15.48
C CYS A 59 3.50 -2.04 -14.14
N ARG A 60 2.17 -1.94 -13.93
CA ARG A 60 1.53 -2.23 -12.64
C ARG A 60 1.91 -3.65 -12.17
N GLY A 61 2.49 -3.74 -10.98
CA GLY A 61 3.04 -4.98 -10.41
C GLY A 61 4.55 -5.17 -10.62
N TYR A 62 5.17 -4.48 -11.59
CA TYR A 62 6.62 -4.29 -11.67
C TYR A 62 7.46 -5.58 -11.52
N GLY A 63 7.09 -6.67 -12.23
CA GLY A 63 7.76 -7.97 -12.16
C GLY A 63 7.05 -9.01 -11.28
N ASP A 64 6.19 -8.56 -10.35
CA ASP A 64 5.37 -9.43 -9.51
C ASP A 64 4.36 -10.27 -10.31
N PRO A 65 3.58 -9.74 -11.29
CA PRO A 65 2.59 -10.56 -11.99
C PRO A 65 3.20 -11.80 -12.66
N GLN A 66 4.42 -11.67 -13.19
CA GLN A 66 5.16 -12.77 -13.80
C GLN A 66 5.62 -13.80 -12.75
N ALA A 67 6.13 -13.32 -11.60
CA ALA A 67 6.54 -14.17 -10.49
C ALA A 67 5.36 -14.94 -9.89
N THR A 68 4.30 -14.22 -9.55
CA THR A 68 3.07 -14.74 -8.97
C THR A 68 2.39 -15.72 -9.93
N PHE A 69 2.29 -15.42 -11.23
CA PHE A 69 1.73 -16.36 -12.21
C PHE A 69 2.44 -17.70 -12.21
N ALA A 70 3.78 -17.70 -12.32
CA ALA A 70 4.56 -18.94 -12.36
C ALA A 70 4.42 -19.73 -11.06
N GLN A 71 4.42 -19.04 -9.92
CA GLN A 71 4.32 -19.66 -8.61
C GLN A 71 2.93 -20.25 -8.34
N GLU A 72 1.86 -19.53 -8.69
CA GLU A 72 0.47 -19.98 -8.46
C GLU A 72 0.10 -21.16 -9.35
N VAL A 73 0.54 -21.18 -10.61
CA VAL A 73 0.36 -22.35 -11.50
C VAL A 73 1.09 -23.56 -10.93
N MET A 74 2.33 -23.39 -10.45
CA MET A 74 3.10 -24.46 -9.82
C MET A 74 2.37 -25.01 -8.58
N LEU A 75 1.78 -24.16 -7.74
CA LEU A 75 1.01 -24.57 -6.58
C LEU A 75 -0.24 -25.37 -6.93
N ASP A 76 -0.97 -24.97 -7.97
CA ASP A 76 -2.14 -25.73 -8.44
C ASP A 76 -1.74 -27.13 -8.96
N MET A 77 -0.64 -27.22 -9.71
CA MET A 77 -0.09 -28.51 -10.15
C MET A 77 0.32 -29.41 -8.98
N ILE A 78 0.91 -28.83 -7.93
CA ILE A 78 1.26 -29.56 -6.70
C ILE A 78 0.00 -30.01 -5.97
N ALA A 79 -1.01 -29.15 -5.86
CA ALA A 79 -2.28 -29.48 -5.22
C ALA A 79 -2.97 -30.66 -5.91
N GLU A 80 -3.03 -30.65 -7.25
CA GLU A 80 -3.57 -31.76 -8.05
C GLU A 80 -2.78 -33.05 -7.84
N ALA A 81 -1.44 -32.99 -7.91
CA ALA A 81 -0.59 -34.16 -7.72
C ALA A 81 -0.68 -34.79 -6.30
N LEU A 82 -1.05 -33.99 -5.31
CA LEU A 82 -1.23 -34.41 -3.92
C LEU A 82 -2.68 -34.76 -3.56
N ASP A 83 -3.63 -34.61 -4.51
CA ASP A 83 -5.07 -34.67 -4.25
C ASP A 83 -5.49 -33.79 -3.06
N MET A 84 -4.94 -32.58 -3.01
CA MET A 84 -5.17 -31.58 -1.97
C MET A 84 -6.00 -30.43 -2.53
N ASP A 85 -6.88 -29.84 -1.72
CA ASP A 85 -7.54 -28.61 -2.13
C ASP A 85 -6.50 -27.48 -2.31
N PRO A 86 -6.51 -26.75 -3.44
CA PRO A 86 -5.51 -25.72 -3.72
C PRO A 86 -5.56 -24.56 -2.72
N ILE A 87 -6.70 -24.29 -2.07
CA ILE A 87 -6.80 -23.29 -1.00
C ILE A 87 -6.17 -23.83 0.28
N ASP A 88 -6.39 -25.11 0.61
CA ASP A 88 -5.78 -25.73 1.80
C ASP A 88 -4.25 -25.80 1.69
N LEU A 89 -3.73 -26.09 0.49
CA LEU A 89 -2.28 -26.04 0.23
C LEU A 89 -1.71 -24.63 0.48
N ARG A 90 -2.40 -23.58 0.05
CA ARG A 90 -2.00 -22.18 0.26
C ARG A 90 -2.11 -21.77 1.72
N LEU A 91 -3.19 -22.14 2.41
CA LEU A 91 -3.39 -21.89 3.85
C LEU A 91 -2.26 -22.52 4.69
N LYS A 92 -1.84 -23.73 4.32
CA LYS A 92 -0.76 -24.45 4.99
C LYS A 92 0.59 -23.75 4.88
N ASN A 93 0.84 -23.08 3.76
CA ASN A 93 2.12 -22.43 3.45
C ASN A 93 2.08 -20.89 3.55
N ALA A 94 0.97 -20.30 3.99
CA ALA A 94 0.84 -18.86 4.17
C ALA A 94 1.87 -18.32 5.17
N ASN A 95 2.35 -17.10 4.91
CA ASN A 95 3.22 -16.37 5.84
C ASN A 95 2.53 -16.12 7.17
N ILE A 96 3.34 -15.95 8.22
CA ILE A 96 2.90 -15.56 9.56
C ILE A 96 3.49 -14.17 9.86
N PRO A 97 2.74 -13.28 10.54
CA PRO A 97 3.28 -12.01 11.01
C PRO A 97 4.55 -12.18 11.86
N ASP A 98 5.41 -11.17 11.80
CA ASP A 98 6.70 -11.05 12.48
C ASP A 98 7.76 -12.10 12.11
N GLU A 99 7.57 -12.82 11.00
CA GLU A 99 8.60 -13.69 10.43
C GLU A 99 9.49 -12.96 9.41
N VAL A 100 10.74 -13.44 9.30
CA VAL A 100 11.67 -13.05 8.25
C VAL A 100 11.74 -14.16 7.21
N THR A 101 11.47 -13.82 5.95
CA THR A 101 11.51 -14.79 4.85
C THR A 101 12.93 -15.18 4.48
N ALA A 102 13.09 -16.25 3.69
CA ALA A 102 14.39 -16.71 3.21
C ALA A 102 15.15 -15.67 2.34
N ASN A 103 14.48 -14.60 1.89
CA ASN A 103 15.12 -13.46 1.20
C ASN A 103 15.22 -12.22 2.10
N ALA A 104 15.34 -12.38 3.42
CA ALA A 104 15.49 -11.32 4.44
C ALA A 104 14.40 -10.22 4.45
N VAL A 105 13.21 -10.52 3.92
CA VAL A 105 12.06 -9.63 4.02
C VAL A 105 11.33 -9.89 5.34
N LYS A 106 11.13 -8.86 6.16
CA LYS A 106 10.31 -8.92 7.38
C LYS A 106 8.83 -8.72 7.04
N ILE A 107 8.01 -9.70 7.36
CA ILE A 107 6.55 -9.63 7.23
C ILE A 107 5.97 -9.13 8.55
N THR A 108 5.66 -7.84 8.67
CA THR A 108 5.14 -7.24 9.92
C THR A 108 3.66 -7.55 10.17
N SER A 109 2.88 -7.69 9.11
CA SER A 109 1.47 -8.10 9.13
C SER A 109 1.21 -9.04 7.96
N CYS A 110 0.23 -9.94 8.10
CA CYS A 110 -0.13 -10.89 7.05
C CYS A 110 -1.58 -11.36 7.22
N GLY A 111 -2.49 -10.81 6.42
CA GLY A 111 -3.89 -11.22 6.32
C GLY A 111 -4.17 -12.26 5.23
N LEU A 112 -3.15 -13.00 4.76
CA LEU A 112 -3.30 -13.94 3.65
C LEU A 112 -4.27 -15.09 3.98
N LYS A 113 -4.27 -15.58 5.22
CA LYS A 113 -5.16 -16.68 5.63
C LYS A 113 -6.62 -16.23 5.67
N GLU A 114 -6.84 -15.01 6.15
CA GLU A 114 -8.12 -14.32 6.16
C GLU A 114 -8.60 -14.14 4.71
N CYS A 115 -7.75 -13.61 3.82
CA CYS A 115 -8.09 -13.47 2.40
C CYS A 115 -8.46 -14.81 1.74
N LEU A 116 -7.69 -15.87 1.99
CA LEU A 116 -7.97 -17.22 1.47
C LEU A 116 -9.32 -17.76 1.99
N THR A 117 -9.59 -17.55 3.28
CA THR A 117 -10.83 -18.03 3.92
C THR A 117 -12.04 -17.27 3.39
N GLU A 118 -11.96 -15.94 3.37
CA GLU A 118 -13.07 -15.08 2.96
C GLU A 118 -13.39 -15.26 1.47
N ALA A 119 -12.37 -15.36 0.63
CA ALA A 119 -12.57 -15.59 -0.79
C ALA A 119 -13.12 -17.01 -1.08
N ARG A 120 -12.73 -18.02 -0.29
CA ARG A 120 -13.31 -19.37 -0.35
C ARG A 120 -14.80 -19.38 -0.01
N GLU A 121 -15.18 -18.67 1.05
CA GLU A 121 -16.57 -18.58 1.51
C GLU A 121 -17.44 -17.77 0.54
N ALA A 122 -17.02 -16.54 0.21
CA ALA A 122 -17.76 -15.63 -0.64
C ALA A 122 -17.97 -16.17 -2.07
N SER A 123 -17.01 -16.94 -2.59
CA SER A 123 -17.13 -17.56 -3.92
C SER A 123 -18.05 -18.79 -3.96
N GLY A 124 -18.43 -19.35 -2.81
CA GLY A 124 -19.12 -20.64 -2.71
C GLY A 124 -18.26 -21.83 -3.18
N TRP A 125 -16.94 -21.74 -3.01
CA TRP A 125 -15.94 -22.67 -3.55
C TRP A 125 -16.32 -24.15 -3.37
N ILE A 126 -16.64 -24.55 -2.14
CA ILE A 126 -16.91 -25.95 -1.78
C ILE A 126 -18.14 -26.49 -2.53
N ALA A 127 -19.23 -25.73 -2.58
CA ALA A 127 -20.44 -26.13 -3.27
C ALA A 127 -20.21 -26.24 -4.79
N LYS A 128 -19.49 -25.27 -5.37
CA LYS A 128 -19.17 -25.28 -6.81
C LYS A 128 -18.21 -26.41 -7.20
N LYS A 129 -17.25 -26.75 -6.33
CA LYS A 129 -16.35 -27.90 -6.55
C LYS A 129 -17.10 -29.23 -6.51
N ALA A 130 -18.14 -29.35 -5.69
CA ALA A 130 -18.98 -30.53 -5.62
C ALA A 130 -19.90 -30.67 -6.85
N ASP A 131 -20.44 -29.57 -7.38
CA ASP A 131 -21.25 -29.52 -8.59
C ASP A 131 -20.40 -29.29 -9.86
N ARG A 132 -19.53 -30.24 -10.21
CA ARG A 132 -18.65 -30.11 -11.39
C ARG A 132 -19.46 -30.12 -12.68
N LYS A 133 -19.44 -29.01 -13.41
CA LYS A 133 -20.03 -28.89 -14.75
C LYS A 133 -18.97 -29.08 -15.83
N LYS A 134 -19.35 -29.73 -16.92
CA LYS A 134 -18.48 -29.92 -18.08
C LYS A 134 -18.06 -28.55 -18.65
N TYR A 135 -16.77 -28.37 -18.93
CA TYR A 135 -16.17 -27.13 -19.44
C TYR A 135 -16.24 -25.91 -18.50
N ARG A 136 -16.59 -26.13 -17.23
CA ARG A 136 -16.56 -25.09 -16.20
C ARG A 136 -15.36 -25.28 -15.28
N GLY A 137 -14.58 -24.23 -15.12
CA GLY A 137 -13.37 -24.20 -14.31
C GLY A 137 -13.53 -23.30 -13.08
N LEU A 138 -12.83 -23.66 -12.00
CA LEU A 138 -12.63 -22.82 -10.82
C LEU A 138 -11.13 -22.67 -10.62
N GLY A 139 -10.65 -21.44 -10.52
CA GLY A 139 -9.25 -21.12 -10.25
C GLY A 139 -9.12 -20.30 -8.97
N VAL A 140 -8.00 -20.44 -8.28
CA VAL A 140 -7.61 -19.60 -7.14
C VAL A 140 -6.18 -19.13 -7.31
N ALA A 141 -5.92 -17.86 -6.99
CA ALA A 141 -4.59 -17.31 -6.94
C ALA A 141 -4.44 -16.38 -5.74
N ALA A 142 -3.33 -16.46 -5.01
CA ALA A 142 -2.96 -15.45 -4.03
C ALA A 142 -1.97 -14.44 -4.61
N MET A 143 -1.83 -13.30 -3.93
CA MET A 143 -0.84 -12.27 -4.25
C MET A 143 -0.16 -11.75 -2.99
N ILE A 144 1.04 -11.23 -3.19
CA ILE A 144 1.76 -10.36 -2.26
C ILE A 144 2.26 -9.18 -3.06
N TYR A 145 2.07 -7.97 -2.55
CA TYR A 145 2.68 -6.79 -3.15
C TYR A 145 3.10 -5.80 -2.08
N THR A 146 3.87 -4.80 -2.48
CA THR A 146 4.52 -3.90 -1.54
C THR A 146 3.68 -2.65 -1.36
N GLY A 147 3.59 -2.18 -0.12
CA GLY A 147 3.02 -0.87 0.21
C GLY A 147 4.15 0.04 0.66
N GLY A 148 4.53 1.02 -0.17
CA GLY A 148 5.69 1.89 0.14
C GLY A 148 7.01 1.43 -0.48
N GLY A 149 6.99 0.63 -1.54
CA GLY A 149 8.20 0.06 -2.15
C GLY A 149 9.08 1.05 -2.91
N SER A 150 10.41 0.94 -2.75
CA SER A 150 11.38 1.76 -3.51
C SER A 150 12.72 1.06 -3.79
N ILE A 151 12.69 -0.16 -4.36
CA ILE A 151 13.94 -0.90 -4.71
C ILE A 151 14.89 -0.04 -5.55
N GLY A 152 16.17 -0.09 -5.19
CA GLY A 152 17.26 0.40 -6.01
C GLY A 152 17.49 1.91 -5.92
N SER A 153 16.67 2.63 -5.16
CA SER A 153 16.82 4.07 -4.95
C SER A 153 17.73 4.42 -3.76
N GLY A 154 17.73 3.62 -2.69
CA GLY A 154 18.49 3.90 -1.46
C GLY A 154 17.88 4.99 -0.58
N PHE A 155 16.70 5.51 -0.94
CA PHE A 155 15.93 6.50 -0.20
C PHE A 155 14.44 6.27 -0.45
N ASN A 156 13.54 6.88 0.31
CA ASN A 156 12.09 6.75 0.08
C ASN A 156 11.32 7.99 0.50
N TYR A 157 11.73 9.16 -0.01
CA TYR A 157 11.26 10.43 0.51
C TYR A 157 9.85 10.84 0.04
N SER A 158 9.07 11.43 0.94
CA SER A 158 7.88 12.23 0.68
C SER A 158 7.80 13.35 1.70
N GLY A 159 7.45 14.57 1.28
CA GLY A 159 7.21 15.69 2.18
C GLY A 159 5.82 16.29 2.01
N ALA A 160 5.33 16.92 3.07
CA ALA A 160 4.09 17.67 3.09
C ALA A 160 4.23 18.93 3.95
N THR A 161 3.48 19.98 3.62
CA THR A 161 3.32 21.17 4.44
C THR A 161 1.84 21.41 4.66
N MET A 162 1.43 21.62 5.92
CA MET A 162 0.07 22.01 6.26
C MET A 162 0.08 23.40 6.88
N GLN A 163 -0.86 24.24 6.44
CA GLN A 163 -0.98 25.63 6.87
C GLN A 163 -2.42 25.94 7.24
N MET A 164 -2.59 26.87 8.17
CA MET A 164 -3.89 27.42 8.53
C MET A 164 -4.01 28.87 8.04
N ASN A 165 -5.12 29.19 7.40
CA ASN A 165 -5.46 30.55 6.98
C ASN A 165 -6.09 31.34 8.14
N ALA A 166 -6.10 32.67 8.02
CA ALA A 166 -6.68 33.54 9.05
C ALA A 166 -8.19 33.32 9.28
N ASP A 167 -8.90 32.75 8.30
CA ASP A 167 -10.33 32.41 8.39
C ASP A 167 -10.59 31.02 8.99
N GLY A 168 -9.54 30.29 9.38
CA GLY A 168 -9.63 28.95 9.96
C GLY A 168 -9.74 27.81 8.95
N THR A 169 -9.61 28.09 7.65
CA THR A 169 -9.46 27.05 6.62
C THR A 169 -8.03 26.54 6.55
N PHE A 170 -7.82 25.38 5.90
CA PHE A 170 -6.51 24.75 5.79
C PHE A 170 -6.03 24.67 4.35
N HIS A 171 -4.71 24.68 4.20
CA HIS A 171 -4.04 24.44 2.94
C HIS A 171 -2.99 23.33 3.11
N LEU A 172 -3.04 22.32 2.25
CA LEU A 172 -2.12 21.19 2.25
C LEU A 172 -1.32 21.17 0.95
N LEU A 173 0.00 21.32 1.09
CA LEU A 173 0.96 21.24 0.00
C LEU A 173 1.65 19.87 0.04
N MET A 174 1.67 19.16 -1.08
CA MET A 174 2.29 17.84 -1.17
C MET A 174 2.90 17.58 -2.55
N GLY A 175 4.06 16.93 -2.60
CA GLY A 175 4.70 16.57 -3.87
C GLY A 175 4.10 15.34 -4.55
N ALA A 176 3.18 14.62 -3.90
CA ALA A 176 2.53 13.44 -4.47
C ALA A 176 1.66 13.81 -5.68
N VAL A 177 1.66 12.95 -6.70
CA VAL A 177 0.89 13.14 -7.94
C VAL A 177 -0.28 12.18 -7.97
N ASP A 178 -1.50 12.70 -8.11
CA ASP A 178 -2.65 11.87 -8.40
C ASP A 178 -2.71 11.55 -9.90
N ILE A 179 -2.69 10.26 -10.24
CA ILE A 179 -2.78 9.74 -11.61
C ILE A 179 -4.09 8.97 -11.83
N GLY A 180 -5.09 9.22 -10.99
CA GLY A 180 -6.41 8.58 -11.04
C GLY A 180 -6.65 7.57 -9.91
N GLN A 181 -5.65 7.29 -9.07
CA GLN A 181 -5.78 6.41 -7.90
C GLN A 181 -6.43 7.09 -6.69
N GLY A 182 -6.66 8.41 -6.73
CA GLY A 182 -7.36 9.14 -5.68
C GLY A 182 -6.47 9.55 -4.49
N SER A 183 -5.16 9.74 -4.73
CA SER A 183 -4.26 10.21 -3.66
C SER A 183 -4.64 11.57 -3.10
N ASN A 184 -5.16 12.48 -3.93
CA ASN A 184 -5.59 13.79 -3.45
C ASN A 184 -6.71 13.67 -2.41
N THR A 185 -7.66 12.76 -2.65
CA THR A 185 -8.80 12.48 -1.77
C THR A 185 -8.35 11.82 -0.48
N ILE A 186 -7.59 10.72 -0.54
CA ILE A 186 -7.22 9.99 0.69
C ILE A 186 -6.26 10.81 1.56
N LEU A 187 -5.35 11.58 0.97
CA LEU A 187 -4.39 12.38 1.72
C LEU A 187 -5.08 13.58 2.38
N SER A 188 -6.07 14.19 1.74
CA SER A 188 -6.89 15.22 2.39
C SER A 188 -7.77 14.63 3.50
N GLN A 189 -8.36 13.44 3.31
CA GLN A 189 -9.12 12.73 4.35
C GLN A 189 -8.26 12.43 5.59
N MET A 190 -7.02 11.99 5.40
CA MET A 190 -6.09 11.75 6.52
C MET A 190 -5.78 13.02 7.31
N ALA A 191 -5.53 14.14 6.61
CA ALA A 191 -5.32 15.44 7.25
C ALA A 191 -6.58 15.94 7.97
N ALA A 192 -7.74 15.79 7.33
CA ALA A 192 -9.04 16.22 7.82
C ALA A 192 -9.44 15.51 9.13
N GLU A 193 -9.23 14.20 9.20
CA GLU A 193 -9.43 13.40 10.42
C GLU A 193 -8.61 13.95 11.60
N ILE A 194 -7.33 14.26 11.37
CA ILE A 194 -6.44 14.77 12.41
C ILE A 194 -6.88 16.16 12.89
N MET A 195 -7.31 17.00 11.94
CA MET A 195 -7.77 18.37 12.19
C MET A 195 -9.25 18.45 12.61
N ALA A 196 -9.96 17.32 12.71
CA ALA A 196 -11.37 17.24 13.07
C ALA A 196 -12.27 18.16 12.22
N VAL A 197 -12.10 18.07 10.90
CA VAL A 197 -12.87 18.84 9.90
C VAL A 197 -13.27 17.97 8.73
N GLU A 198 -14.18 18.47 7.91
CA GLU A 198 -14.53 17.86 6.62
C GLU A 198 -13.41 18.06 5.59
N PRO A 199 -13.12 17.08 4.71
CA PRO A 199 -12.04 17.18 3.71
C PRO A 199 -12.15 18.40 2.78
N GLU A 200 -13.36 18.88 2.48
CA GLU A 200 -13.62 20.04 1.61
C GLU A 200 -13.11 21.36 2.21
N THR A 201 -12.77 21.37 3.50
CA THR A 201 -12.19 22.52 4.18
C THR A 201 -10.68 22.65 3.98
N ILE A 202 -10.08 21.65 3.34
CA ILE A 202 -8.65 21.57 3.03
C ILE A 202 -8.47 21.82 1.53
N SER A 203 -7.88 22.96 1.20
CA SER A 203 -7.43 23.24 -0.16
C SER A 203 -6.07 22.58 -0.43
N LEU A 204 -5.82 22.17 -1.68
CA LEU A 204 -4.62 21.40 -2.04
C LEU A 204 -3.74 22.15 -3.05
N THR A 205 -2.42 22.08 -2.85
CA THR A 205 -1.41 22.31 -3.89
C THR A 205 -0.62 21.03 -4.06
N THR A 206 -0.63 20.47 -5.27
CA THR A 206 -0.05 19.15 -5.54
C THR A 206 0.92 19.23 -6.71
N ALA A 207 2.03 18.49 -6.63
CA ALA A 207 2.94 18.25 -7.76
C ALA A 207 3.55 19.52 -8.41
N ASP A 208 3.74 20.57 -7.61
CA ASP A 208 4.43 21.79 -8.04
C ASP A 208 5.81 21.85 -7.37
N THR A 209 6.87 21.74 -8.17
CA THR A 209 8.25 21.68 -7.68
C THR A 209 8.75 23.02 -7.11
N ASP A 210 8.08 24.13 -7.43
CA ASP A 210 8.45 25.45 -6.89
C ASP A 210 7.86 25.68 -5.50
N THR A 211 6.76 25.00 -5.16
CA THR A 211 5.97 25.28 -3.95
C THR A 211 5.80 24.10 -2.99
N THR A 212 5.98 22.86 -3.44
CA THR A 212 5.78 21.64 -2.63
C THR A 212 7.11 20.99 -2.24
N PHE A 213 7.11 20.25 -1.13
CA PHE A 213 8.26 19.43 -0.78
C PHE A 213 8.45 18.26 -1.77
N PRO A 214 9.70 17.81 -1.97
CA PRO A 214 9.98 16.67 -2.83
C PRO A 214 9.19 15.41 -2.43
N CYS A 215 8.68 14.75 -3.45
CA CYS A 215 8.17 13.39 -3.39
C CYS A 215 8.88 12.59 -4.47
N MET A 216 9.28 11.35 -4.18
CA MET A 216 9.96 10.55 -5.20
C MET A 216 9.06 10.26 -6.42
N GLY A 217 7.74 10.33 -6.23
CA GLY A 217 6.74 10.14 -7.27
C GLY A 217 5.68 9.12 -6.88
N THR A 218 4.81 8.87 -7.84
CA THR A 218 3.66 7.96 -7.73
C THR A 218 3.96 6.64 -8.43
N PHE A 219 4.54 5.69 -7.69
CA PHE A 219 4.82 4.32 -8.12
C PHE A 219 4.95 3.39 -6.90
N GLY A 220 5.18 2.09 -7.10
CA GLY A 220 5.50 1.16 -6.00
C GLY A 220 4.44 1.08 -4.90
N SER A 221 3.19 1.44 -5.24
CA SER A 221 2.07 1.60 -4.31
C SER A 221 2.44 2.40 -3.05
N ARG A 222 3.28 3.43 -3.21
CA ARG A 222 3.91 4.11 -2.07
C ARG A 222 3.12 5.27 -1.50
N VAL A 223 2.26 5.90 -2.29
CA VAL A 223 1.70 7.23 -1.97
C VAL A 223 0.93 7.22 -0.65
N THR A 224 -0.01 6.29 -0.47
CA THR A 224 -0.82 6.19 0.75
C THR A 224 0.04 6.02 2.00
N PHE A 225 1.09 5.20 1.94
CA PHE A 225 1.95 4.96 3.09
C PHE A 225 2.94 6.11 3.31
N CYS A 226 3.74 6.45 2.30
CA CYS A 226 4.86 7.37 2.43
C CYS A 226 4.39 8.83 2.48
N ALA A 227 3.59 9.26 1.49
CA ALA A 227 3.05 10.62 1.49
C ALA A 227 1.99 10.77 2.60
N GLY A 228 1.18 9.73 2.87
CA GLY A 228 0.25 9.75 3.99
C GLY A 228 0.93 9.87 5.35
N SER A 229 2.11 9.27 5.55
CA SER A 229 2.92 9.48 6.76
C SER A 229 3.39 10.94 6.88
N ALA A 230 3.90 11.52 5.80
CA ALA A 230 4.33 12.92 5.78
C ALA A 230 3.15 13.89 6.05
N VAL A 231 1.99 13.65 5.43
CA VAL A 231 0.78 14.43 5.68
C VAL A 231 0.30 14.27 7.13
N THR A 232 0.33 13.06 7.66
CA THR A 232 -0.02 12.78 9.07
C THR A 232 0.89 13.54 10.04
N GLU A 233 2.20 13.57 9.78
CA GLU A 233 3.15 14.31 10.61
C GLU A 233 2.92 15.83 10.52
N ALA A 234 2.74 16.38 9.31
CA ALA A 234 2.45 17.80 9.12
C ALA A 234 1.14 18.20 9.83
N ALA A 235 0.08 17.41 9.69
CA ALA A 235 -1.20 17.65 10.34
C ALA A 235 -1.11 17.57 11.86
N LYS A 236 -0.35 16.61 12.42
CA LYS A 236 -0.09 16.52 13.87
C LYS A 236 0.67 17.74 14.39
N GLY A 237 1.70 18.18 13.66
CA GLY A 237 2.45 19.39 14.01
C GLY A 237 1.58 20.65 13.99
N LEU A 238 0.68 20.77 13.00
CA LEU A 238 -0.25 21.89 12.92
C LEU A 238 -1.30 21.84 14.03
N LYS A 239 -1.86 20.66 14.30
CA LYS A 239 -2.79 20.41 15.41
C LYS A 239 -2.20 20.83 16.75
N GLN A 240 -0.93 20.49 17.01
CA GLN A 240 -0.27 20.90 18.23
C GLN A 240 -0.23 22.42 18.37
N GLN A 241 0.22 23.14 17.33
CA GLN A 241 0.26 24.60 17.35
C GLN A 241 -1.14 25.22 17.53
N LEU A 242 -2.16 24.65 16.86
CA LEU A 242 -3.55 25.07 16.98
C LEU A 242 -4.05 24.93 18.43
N LEU A 243 -3.79 23.77 19.07
CA LEU A 243 -4.17 23.52 20.46
C LEU A 243 -3.41 24.41 21.46
N GLU A 244 -2.14 24.71 21.21
CA GLU A 244 -1.36 25.66 22.02
C GLU A 244 -1.96 27.07 21.96
N ASN A 245 -2.35 27.54 20.77
CA ASN A 245 -2.99 28.85 20.62
C ASN A 245 -4.38 28.87 21.27
N ALA A 246 -5.16 27.79 21.12
CA ALA A 246 -6.47 27.67 21.77
C ALA A 246 -6.36 27.63 23.30
N ALA A 247 -5.35 26.94 23.83
CA ALA A 247 -5.07 26.85 25.26
C ALA A 247 -4.79 28.22 25.87
N GLU A 248 -4.00 29.05 25.19
CA GLU A 248 -3.75 30.44 25.60
C GLU A 248 -5.03 31.28 25.62
N MET A 249 -5.91 31.10 24.62
CA MET A 249 -7.18 31.84 24.54
C MET A 249 -8.21 31.41 25.59
N LEU A 250 -8.19 30.13 25.97
CA LEU A 250 -9.11 29.52 26.93
C LEU A 250 -8.59 29.49 28.37
N GLU A 251 -7.33 29.90 28.59
CA GLU A 251 -6.61 29.77 29.86
C GLU A 251 -6.67 28.33 30.42
N ALA A 252 -6.48 27.34 29.52
CA ALA A 252 -6.60 25.91 29.81
C ALA A 252 -5.32 25.14 29.49
N ASN A 253 -5.18 23.92 30.01
CA ASN A 253 -4.10 23.02 29.62
C ASN A 253 -4.39 22.44 28.21
N PRO A 254 -3.45 22.45 27.25
CA PRO A 254 -3.65 21.85 25.93
C PRO A 254 -4.14 20.39 25.95
N ASN A 255 -3.74 19.61 26.96
CA ASN A 255 -4.16 18.20 27.11
C ASN A 255 -5.64 18.05 27.52
N ASP A 256 -6.23 19.12 28.04
CA ASP A 256 -7.64 19.20 28.46
C ASP A 256 -8.54 19.75 27.34
N LEU A 257 -8.02 19.89 26.12
CA LEU A 257 -8.77 20.38 24.97
C LEU A 257 -9.24 19.24 24.06
N GLU A 258 -10.39 19.46 23.44
CA GLU A 258 -10.96 18.62 22.38
C GLU A 258 -11.31 19.46 21.15
N MET A 259 -11.29 18.81 19.99
CA MET A 259 -11.57 19.42 18.70
C MET A 259 -12.81 18.75 18.10
N ARG A 260 -13.79 19.56 17.68
CA ARG A 260 -14.97 19.09 16.96
C ARG A 260 -15.60 20.25 16.20
N ASP A 261 -16.14 20.00 15.01
CA ASP A 261 -16.91 20.98 14.22
C ASP A 261 -16.21 22.35 14.12
N LYS A 262 -14.92 22.34 13.73
CA LYS A 262 -14.09 23.56 13.58
C LYS A 262 -13.96 24.40 14.86
N THR A 263 -14.05 23.75 16.01
CA THR A 263 -14.03 24.39 17.32
C THR A 263 -13.12 23.62 18.27
N VAL A 264 -12.39 24.34 19.12
CA VAL A 264 -11.63 23.78 20.24
C VAL A 264 -12.33 24.15 21.53
N PHE A 265 -12.54 23.19 22.43
CA PHE A 265 -13.21 23.41 23.71
C PHE A 265 -12.56 22.64 24.85
N VAL A 266 -12.79 23.10 26.09
CA VAL A 266 -12.29 22.42 27.30
C VAL A 266 -13.14 21.19 27.61
N LYS A 267 -12.50 20.06 27.89
CA LYS A 267 -13.14 18.81 28.30
C LYS A 267 -14.07 19.02 29.49
N GLY A 268 -15.31 18.55 29.37
CA GLY A 268 -16.34 18.72 30.40
C GLY A 268 -16.88 20.14 30.54
N SER A 269 -16.46 21.10 29.71
CA SER A 269 -17.03 22.45 29.65
C SER A 269 -17.11 22.95 28.20
N PRO A 270 -17.99 22.37 27.35
CA PRO A 270 -18.09 22.72 25.93
C PRO A 270 -18.40 24.19 25.65
N ASP A 271 -19.01 24.91 26.60
CA ASP A 271 -19.27 26.35 26.51
C ASP A 271 -18.00 27.21 26.55
N LYS A 272 -16.89 26.66 27.05
CA LYS A 272 -15.56 27.27 26.98
C LYS A 272 -14.89 26.82 25.69
N ALA A 273 -15.17 27.55 24.62
CA ALA A 273 -14.75 27.20 23.28
C ALA A 273 -14.18 28.40 22.50
N VAL A 274 -13.30 28.09 21.55
CA VAL A 274 -12.81 29.03 20.53
C VAL A 274 -12.89 28.35 19.16
N THR A 275 -13.36 29.09 18.17
CA THR A 275 -13.47 28.60 16.80
C THR A 275 -12.12 28.60 16.10
N TYR A 276 -11.98 27.78 15.07
CA TYR A 276 -10.77 27.78 14.23
C TYR A 276 -10.56 29.15 13.57
N ALA A 277 -11.63 29.86 13.18
CA ALA A 277 -11.51 31.20 12.63
C ALA A 277 -10.91 32.20 13.65
N GLU A 278 -11.31 32.12 14.91
CA GLU A 278 -10.74 32.96 15.98
C GLU A 278 -9.28 32.62 16.25
N ILE A 279 -8.93 31.33 16.29
CA ILE A 279 -7.54 30.87 16.45
C ILE A 279 -6.69 31.33 15.27
N GLY A 280 -7.19 31.14 14.04
CA GLY A 280 -6.56 31.57 12.80
C GLY A 280 -6.29 33.07 12.83
N ALA A 281 -7.32 33.89 13.05
CA ALA A 281 -7.19 35.34 13.15
C ALA A 281 -6.20 35.77 14.26
N ALA A 282 -6.27 35.15 15.44
CA ALA A 282 -5.34 35.44 16.54
C ALA A 282 -3.89 35.13 16.16
N SER A 283 -3.63 34.01 15.47
CA SER A 283 -2.29 33.62 15.04
C SER A 283 -1.64 34.68 14.13
N PHE A 284 -2.40 35.25 13.19
CA PHE A 284 -1.90 36.27 12.26
C PHE A 284 -1.82 37.67 12.90
N TYR A 285 -2.89 38.13 13.54
CA TYR A 285 -3.02 39.53 13.93
C TYR A 285 -2.50 39.83 15.34
N LYS A 286 -2.74 38.92 16.30
CA LYS A 286 -2.34 39.10 17.70
C LYS A 286 -0.95 38.53 17.96
N ASN A 287 -0.78 37.25 17.62
CA ASN A 287 0.44 36.49 17.93
C ASN A 287 1.53 36.72 16.87
N LYS A 288 1.15 37.22 15.67
CA LYS A 288 2.05 37.50 14.54
C LYS A 288 2.93 36.29 14.17
N LYS A 289 2.36 35.10 14.32
CA LYS A 289 2.98 33.81 14.07
C LYS A 289 1.97 32.91 13.35
N PRO A 290 1.93 32.95 12.01
CA PRO A 290 1.11 32.05 11.22
C PRO A 290 1.39 30.58 11.54
N LEU A 291 0.35 29.76 11.53
CA LEU A 291 0.47 28.34 11.86
C LEU A 291 0.83 27.54 10.61
N VAL A 292 2.04 26.99 10.60
CA VAL A 292 2.60 26.18 9.52
C VAL A 292 3.35 25.01 10.13
N ALA A 293 3.14 23.83 9.58
CA ALA A 293 3.86 22.62 9.98
C ALA A 293 4.30 21.81 8.76
N HIS A 294 5.39 21.10 8.93
CA HIS A 294 6.00 20.26 7.90
C HIS A 294 6.01 18.81 8.39
N GLY A 295 5.95 17.88 7.45
CA GLY A 295 6.11 16.46 7.72
C GLY A 295 6.94 15.81 6.62
N TYR A 296 7.68 14.79 7.00
CA TYR A 296 8.67 14.15 6.14
C TYR A 296 8.77 12.66 6.45
N TYR A 297 8.68 11.85 5.40
CA TYR A 297 8.94 10.43 5.46
C TYR A 297 10.11 10.10 4.54
N ASN A 298 11.06 9.26 4.97
CA ASN A 298 12.15 8.78 4.11
C ASN A 298 12.47 7.29 4.29
N GLY A 299 11.45 6.46 4.55
CA GLY A 299 11.66 5.05 4.86
C GLY A 299 12.32 4.85 6.23
N PRO A 300 12.07 3.74 6.93
CA PRO A 300 12.83 3.41 8.13
C PRO A 300 14.20 2.85 7.74
N GLU A 301 15.25 3.26 8.43
CA GLU A 301 16.62 2.71 8.28
C GLU A 301 16.64 1.19 8.54
N ASP A 302 15.69 0.68 9.33
CA ASP A 302 15.65 -0.69 9.86
C ASP A 302 14.78 -1.69 9.07
N VAL A 303 14.13 -1.31 7.96
CA VAL A 303 13.13 -2.21 7.30
C VAL A 303 13.76 -3.44 6.67
N SER A 304 15.05 -3.40 6.35
CA SER A 304 15.79 -4.59 5.93
C SER A 304 17.28 -4.31 6.14
N PRO A 305 17.82 -4.51 7.36
CA PRO A 305 19.21 -4.17 7.68
C PRO A 305 20.21 -5.02 6.86
N GLU A 306 19.75 -6.16 6.34
CA GLU A 306 20.52 -7.04 5.45
C GLU A 306 20.30 -6.71 3.97
N PHE A 307 19.64 -5.59 3.63
CA PHE A 307 19.38 -5.23 2.24
C PHE A 307 20.69 -5.05 1.47
N ASP A 308 20.90 -5.90 0.47
CA ASP A 308 22.02 -5.81 -0.46
C ASP A 308 21.50 -5.34 -1.83
N PRO A 309 21.81 -4.12 -2.27
CA PRO A 309 21.36 -3.61 -3.56
C PRO A 309 21.97 -4.33 -4.77
N ALA A 310 23.07 -5.08 -4.60
CA ALA A 310 23.69 -5.84 -5.68
C ALA A 310 22.98 -7.17 -5.94
N THR A 311 22.51 -7.83 -4.88
CA THR A 311 21.83 -9.13 -4.95
C THR A 311 20.32 -9.05 -4.79
N TYR A 312 19.81 -7.91 -4.33
CA TYR A 312 18.42 -7.70 -3.91
C TYR A 312 17.95 -8.72 -2.87
N TYR A 313 18.90 -9.17 -2.04
CA TYR A 313 18.61 -9.86 -0.79
C TYR A 313 18.09 -8.83 0.21
N GLY A 314 16.97 -9.13 0.87
CA GLY A 314 16.20 -8.15 1.63
C GLY A 314 15.28 -7.29 0.74
N TYR A 315 14.39 -6.53 1.39
CA TYR A 315 13.53 -5.59 0.68
C TYR A 315 13.00 -4.49 1.61
N PRO A 316 13.32 -3.20 1.35
CA PRO A 316 12.85 -2.10 2.17
C PRO A 316 11.48 -1.60 1.69
N ALA A 317 10.38 -2.28 2.05
CA ALA A 317 9.07 -1.62 2.10
C ALA A 317 8.46 -1.71 3.49
N PRO A 318 7.81 -0.63 3.94
CA PRO A 318 7.25 -0.57 5.27
C PRO A 318 6.04 -1.49 5.47
N ALA A 319 5.40 -1.94 4.39
CA ALA A 319 4.26 -2.84 4.43
C ALA A 319 4.24 -3.84 3.28
N MET A 320 3.64 -4.99 3.53
CA MET A 320 3.23 -5.97 2.52
C MET A 320 1.71 -6.07 2.50
N VAL A 321 1.16 -6.11 1.30
CA VAL A 321 -0.26 -6.24 0.98
C VAL A 321 -0.47 -7.67 0.49
N PHE A 322 -1.51 -8.34 1.00
CA PHE A 322 -1.85 -9.69 0.59
C PHE A 322 -3.22 -9.71 -0.07
N GLY A 323 -3.51 -10.74 -0.85
CA GLY A 323 -4.83 -10.92 -1.42
C GLY A 323 -5.03 -12.30 -2.00
N THR A 324 -6.30 -12.65 -2.23
CA THR A 324 -6.74 -13.89 -2.85
C THR A 324 -7.82 -13.58 -3.87
N HIS A 325 -7.67 -14.16 -5.06
CA HIS A 325 -8.59 -14.06 -6.18
C HIS A 325 -9.12 -15.43 -6.54
N LEU A 326 -10.42 -15.53 -6.80
CA LEU A 326 -11.06 -16.73 -7.34
C LEU A 326 -11.81 -16.38 -8.60
N ALA A 327 -11.67 -17.22 -9.63
CA ALA A 327 -12.36 -17.07 -10.88
C ALA A 327 -13.18 -18.33 -11.18
N GLU A 328 -14.46 -18.15 -11.51
CA GLU A 328 -15.28 -19.15 -12.17
C GLU A 328 -15.31 -18.84 -13.66
N VAL A 329 -14.91 -19.82 -14.48
CA VAL A 329 -14.83 -19.64 -15.94
C VAL A 329 -15.58 -20.74 -16.67
N GLU A 330 -16.07 -20.42 -17.86
CA GLU A 330 -16.61 -21.40 -18.81
C GLU A 330 -15.83 -21.31 -20.12
N VAL A 331 -15.58 -22.47 -20.72
CA VAL A 331 -14.83 -22.57 -21.98
C VAL A 331 -15.74 -23.13 -23.07
N ASP A 332 -15.87 -22.41 -24.17
CA ASP A 332 -16.50 -22.94 -25.38
C ASP A 332 -15.54 -23.94 -26.06
N PRO A 333 -15.87 -25.25 -26.10
CA PRO A 333 -14.98 -26.26 -26.66
C PRO A 333 -14.81 -26.15 -28.19
N ALA A 334 -15.70 -25.44 -28.89
CA ALA A 334 -15.60 -25.27 -30.34
C ALA A 334 -14.64 -24.13 -30.73
N THR A 335 -14.54 -23.10 -29.90
CA THR A 335 -13.76 -21.89 -30.21
C THR A 335 -12.56 -21.67 -29.29
N GLY A 336 -12.52 -22.31 -28.13
CA GLY A 336 -11.55 -22.05 -27.07
C GLY A 336 -11.79 -20.73 -26.33
N LYS A 337 -12.89 -20.03 -26.61
CA LYS A 337 -13.23 -18.78 -25.92
C LYS A 337 -13.49 -19.06 -24.44
N VAL A 338 -12.83 -18.30 -23.57
CA VAL A 338 -13.01 -18.35 -22.12
C VAL A 338 -13.89 -17.16 -21.69
N GLU A 339 -14.94 -17.43 -20.92
CA GLU A 339 -15.79 -16.43 -20.29
C GLU A 339 -15.61 -16.49 -18.77
N VAL A 340 -15.38 -15.33 -18.14
CA VAL A 340 -15.37 -15.21 -16.68
C VAL A 340 -16.80 -15.01 -16.21
N LEU A 341 -17.35 -16.04 -15.55
CA LEU A 341 -18.72 -16.02 -15.04
C LEU A 341 -18.82 -15.30 -13.70
N ASN A 342 -17.80 -15.45 -12.86
CA ASN A 342 -17.73 -14.81 -11.55
C ASN A 342 -16.27 -14.60 -11.14
N PHE A 343 -16.01 -13.53 -10.41
CA PHE A 343 -14.71 -13.18 -9.89
C PHE A 343 -14.85 -12.66 -8.45
N THR A 344 -14.16 -13.30 -7.51
CA THR A 344 -14.16 -12.94 -6.09
C THR A 344 -12.76 -12.51 -5.69
N ALA A 345 -12.64 -11.36 -5.04
CA ALA A 345 -11.36 -10.82 -4.58
C ALA A 345 -11.46 -10.47 -3.10
N ALA A 346 -10.49 -10.90 -2.31
CA ALA A 346 -10.29 -10.50 -0.92
C ALA A 346 -8.87 -9.95 -0.77
N HIS A 347 -8.73 -8.77 -0.18
CA HIS A 347 -7.44 -8.08 -0.05
C HIS A 347 -7.20 -7.63 1.40
N ASP A 348 -6.00 -7.90 1.90
CA ASP A 348 -5.45 -7.30 3.10
C ASP A 348 -4.57 -6.11 2.71
N LEU A 349 -5.12 -4.92 2.91
CA LEU A 349 -4.47 -3.63 2.70
C LEU A 349 -4.27 -2.86 4.02
N GLY A 350 -4.39 -3.55 5.16
CA GLY A 350 -4.47 -2.92 6.47
C GLY A 350 -5.75 -2.12 6.65
N ARG A 351 -5.66 -0.80 6.68
CA ARG A 351 -6.81 0.10 6.89
C ARG A 351 -7.24 0.74 5.57
N ALA A 352 -8.48 0.45 5.16
CA ALA A 352 -9.13 1.18 4.07
C ALA A 352 -9.40 2.62 4.52
N ILE A 353 -8.62 3.58 4.01
CA ILE A 353 -8.86 5.02 4.24
C ILE A 353 -10.16 5.44 3.56
N ASN A 354 -10.37 4.97 2.34
CA ASN A 354 -11.58 5.20 1.56
C ASN A 354 -12.01 3.86 0.93
N PRO A 355 -13.04 3.18 1.48
CA PRO A 355 -13.50 1.89 0.97
C PRO A 355 -13.94 1.94 -0.49
N LEU A 356 -14.60 3.02 -0.92
CA LEU A 356 -15.05 3.16 -2.31
C LEU A 356 -13.87 3.21 -3.30
N LEU A 357 -12.79 3.91 -2.95
CA LEU A 357 -11.58 3.95 -3.78
C LEU A 357 -10.77 2.66 -3.74
N VAL A 358 -10.93 1.85 -2.69
CA VAL A 358 -10.33 0.51 -2.61
C VAL A 358 -11.04 -0.47 -3.53
N GLU A 359 -12.36 -0.36 -3.65
CA GLU A 359 -13.19 -1.23 -4.50
C GLU A 359 -13.00 -0.97 -6.01
N GLY A 360 -12.68 0.27 -6.40
CA GLY A 360 -12.51 0.70 -7.80
C GLY A 360 -11.15 0.36 -8.41
#